data_AF-A0A1V5PR58-F1
#
_entry.id   AF-A0A1V5PR58-F1
#
_cell.length_a   1.000
_cell.length_b   1.000
_cell.length_c   1.000
_cell.angle_alpha   90.00
_cell.angle_beta   90.00
_cell.angle_gamma   90.00
#
_symmetry.space_group_name_H-M   'P 1'
#
loop_
_entity.id
_entity.type
_entity.pdbx_description
1 polymer ?
#
loop_
_entity_poly.entity_id
_entity_poly.type
_entity_poly.pdbx_seq_one_letter_code
_entity_poly.pdbx_strand_id
1 'polypeptide(L)'
;METSVRNFYFVEDAPDKKKATVEFFDEVVSEGLVNIFISASVIKEVNNAPPEKRKRILSLIGRCNVEILEIKKEKITWKIISKEK
;
A
#
# COMPACT_ATOMS: atom_id res chain seq x y z
N MET A 1 3.06 1.03 0.52
CA MET A 1 1.60 1.01 0.34
C MET A 1 1.00 -0.17 1.08
N GLU A 2 0.23 0.14 2.12
CA GLU A 2 -0.42 -0.83 3.01
C GLU A 2 -1.69 -1.44 2.37
N THR A 3 -2.14 -2.59 2.87
CA THR A 3 -3.32 -3.29 2.33
C THR A 3 -4.63 -2.53 2.60
N SER A 4 -4.71 -1.75 3.67
CA SER A 4 -5.90 -0.97 4.04
C SER A 4 -6.17 0.21 3.10
N VAL A 5 -5.12 0.92 2.67
CA VAL A 5 -5.24 2.15 1.84
C VAL A 5 -5.89 1.86 0.48
N ARG A 6 -5.49 0.78 -0.19
CA ARG A 6 -6.09 0.38 -1.48
C ARG A 6 -7.54 -0.07 -1.37
N ASN A 7 -7.93 -0.59 -0.21
CA ASN A 7 -9.27 -1.11 -0.01
C ASN A 7 -10.31 0.01 -0.15
N PHE A 8 -9.96 1.24 0.25
CA PHE A 8 -10.85 2.40 0.15
C PHE A 8 -11.15 2.83 -1.29
N TYR A 9 -10.32 2.48 -2.28
CA TYR A 9 -10.56 2.85 -3.68
C TYR A 9 -11.87 2.25 -4.24
N PHE A 10 -12.31 1.09 -3.73
CA PHE A 10 -13.44 0.35 -4.29
C PHE A 10 -14.68 0.31 -3.40
N VAL A 11 -14.61 0.75 -2.15
CA VAL A 11 -15.74 0.65 -1.22
C VAL A 11 -16.71 1.80 -1.39
N GLU A 12 -17.99 1.55 -1.14
CA GLU A 12 -19.06 2.57 -1.23
C GLU A 12 -19.51 3.05 0.15
N ASP A 13 -19.21 2.30 1.21
CA ASP A 13 -19.60 2.56 2.60
C ASP A 13 -18.71 3.58 3.32
N ALA A 14 -17.64 4.07 2.67
CA ALA A 14 -16.74 5.08 3.19
C ALA A 14 -16.38 6.13 2.11
N PRO A 15 -17.35 6.99 1.71
CA PRO A 15 -17.20 7.89 0.57
C PRO A 15 -16.04 8.89 0.70
N ASP A 16 -15.81 9.43 1.90
CA ASP A 16 -14.71 10.39 2.12
C ASP A 16 -13.34 9.74 1.95
N LYS A 17 -13.16 8.52 2.48
CA LYS A 17 -11.93 7.75 2.32
C LYS A 17 -11.74 7.29 0.89
N LYS A 18 -12.83 6.93 0.19
CA LYS A 18 -12.81 6.61 -1.23
C LYS A 18 -12.34 7.80 -2.05
N LYS A 19 -12.95 8.97 -1.87
CA LYS A 19 -12.62 10.19 -2.60
C LYS A 19 -11.13 10.53 -2.47
N ALA A 20 -10.61 10.61 -1.25
CA ALA A 20 -9.19 10.89 -1.01
C ALA A 20 -8.26 9.82 -1.63
N THR A 21 -8.68 8.55 -1.63
CA THR A 21 -7.91 7.47 -2.24
C THR A 21 -7.94 7.56 -3.77
N VAL A 22 -9.08 7.91 -4.36
CA VAL A 22 -9.21 8.12 -5.82
C VAL A 22 -8.35 9.28 -6.28
N GLU A 23 -8.46 10.45 -5.63
CA GLU A 23 -7.63 11.63 -5.95
C GLU A 23 -6.14 11.32 -5.85
N PHE A 24 -5.70 10.61 -4.80
CA PHE A 24 -4.30 10.19 -4.70
C PHE A 24 -3.85 9.34 -5.89
N PHE A 25 -4.59 8.28 -6.24
CA PHE A 25 -4.20 7.38 -7.32
C PHE A 25 -4.31 8.02 -8.71
N ASP A 26 -5.36 8.80 -8.95
CA ASP A 26 -5.66 9.34 -10.27
C ASP A 26 -4.92 10.65 -10.56
N GLU A 27 -4.48 11.40 -9.54
CA GLU A 27 -3.76 12.68 -9.73
C GLU A 27 -2.28 12.64 -9.33
N VAL A 28 -1.89 11.82 -8.34
CA VAL A 28 -0.50 11.80 -7.84
C VAL A 28 0.28 10.61 -8.38
N VAL A 29 -0.36 9.44 -8.41
CA VAL A 29 0.31 8.19 -8.77
C VAL A 29 0.39 7.99 -10.28
N SER A 30 -0.70 8.31 -10.99
CA SER A 30 -0.78 8.25 -12.46
C SER A 30 0.24 9.19 -13.13
N GLU A 31 0.42 10.39 -12.59
CA GLU A 31 1.37 11.41 -13.04
C GLU A 31 2.83 11.08 -12.67
N GLY A 32 3.06 9.97 -11.97
CA GLY A 32 4.41 9.52 -11.58
C GLY A 32 5.10 10.47 -10.59
N LEU A 33 4.35 11.30 -9.87
CA LEU A 33 4.90 12.30 -8.94
C LEU A 33 5.48 11.67 -7.67
N VAL A 34 5.18 10.39 -7.42
CA VAL A 34 5.64 9.65 -6.25
C VAL A 34 6.06 8.24 -6.63
N ASN A 35 7.10 7.74 -5.96
CA ASN A 35 7.45 6.33 -6.02
C ASN A 35 6.53 5.53 -5.09
N ILE A 36 5.84 4.54 -5.64
CA ILE A 36 5.06 3.61 -4.83
C ILE A 36 5.89 2.37 -4.55
N PHE A 37 5.91 1.99 -3.27
CA PHE A 37 6.53 0.76 -2.80
C PHE A 37 5.48 -0.19 -2.23
N ILE A 38 5.57 -1.48 -2.55
CA ILE A 38 4.74 -2.54 -1.95
C ILE A 38 5.64 -3.60 -1.33
N SER A 39 5.39 -3.98 -0.07
CA SER A 39 6.14 -5.07 0.55
C SER A 39 5.75 -6.44 -0.02
N ALA A 40 6.67 -7.40 0.02
CA ALA A 40 6.39 -8.78 -0.35
C ALA A 40 5.25 -9.43 0.48
N SER A 41 5.08 -9.02 1.75
CA SER A 41 3.98 -9.51 2.62
C SER A 41 2.62 -9.10 2.06
N VAL A 42 2.50 -7.84 1.62
CA VAL A 42 1.30 -7.31 1.01
C VAL A 42 0.96 -8.06 -0.28
N ILE A 43 1.94 -8.43 -1.11
CA ILE A 43 1.70 -9.26 -2.30
C ILE A 43 1.13 -10.63 -1.93
N LYS A 44 1.62 -11.24 -0.85
CA LYS A 44 1.06 -12.51 -0.33
C LYS A 44 -0.40 -12.35 0.09
N GLU A 45 -0.73 -11.27 0.79
CA GLU A 45 -2.12 -10.95 1.17
C GLU A 45 -3.04 -10.79 -0.04
N VAL A 46 -2.58 -10.10 -1.09
CA VAL A 46 -3.32 -9.93 -2.35
C VAL A 46 -3.53 -11.28 -3.05
N ASN A 47 -2.52 -12.15 -3.07
CA ASN A 47 -2.63 -13.47 -3.68
C ASN A 47 -3.64 -14.39 -2.97
N ASN A 48 -3.76 -14.24 -1.65
CA ASN A 48 -4.70 -14.98 -0.80
C ASN A 48 -6.11 -14.37 -0.78
N ALA A 49 -6.33 -13.19 -1.36
CA ALA A 49 -7.64 -12.56 -1.42
C ALA A 49 -8.60 -13.30 -2.39
N PRO A 50 -9.93 -13.18 -2.20
CA PRO A 50 -10.91 -13.72 -3.13
C PRO A 50 -10.65 -13.25 -4.58
N PRO A 51 -10.93 -14.08 -5.61
CA PRO A 51 -10.54 -13.81 -7.00
C PRO A 51 -10.95 -12.42 -7.50
N GLU A 52 -12.17 -12.00 -7.23
CA GLU A 52 -12.69 -10.68 -7.62
C GLU A 52 -11.91 -9.52 -6.96
N LYS A 53 -11.62 -9.65 -5.66
CA LYS A 53 -10.85 -8.64 -4.91
C LYS A 53 -9.40 -8.61 -5.40
N ARG A 54 -8.79 -9.77 -5.62
CA ARG A 54 -7.43 -9.89 -6.17
C ARG A 54 -7.33 -9.21 -7.54
N LYS A 55 -8.26 -9.50 -8.45
CA LYS A 55 -8.30 -8.91 -9.79
C LYS A 55 -8.37 -7.38 -9.74
N ARG A 56 -9.25 -6.83 -8.90
CA ARG A 56 -9.37 -5.37 -8.70
C ARG A 56 -8.07 -4.76 -8.20
N ILE A 57 -7.46 -5.35 -7.16
CA ILE A 57 -6.21 -4.83 -6.58
C ILE A 57 -5.07 -4.89 -7.60
N LEU A 58 -4.90 -6.01 -8.31
CA LEU A 58 -3.86 -6.14 -9.32
C LEU A 58 -4.06 -5.17 -10.48
N SER A 59 -5.31 -4.88 -10.86
CA SER A 59 -5.60 -3.89 -11.91
C SER A 59 -5.21 -2.46 -11.51
N LEU A 60 -5.39 -2.10 -10.23
CA LEU A 60 -4.96 -0.81 -9.70
C LEU A 60 -3.44 -0.72 -9.63
N ILE A 61 -2.79 -1.76 -9.09
CA ILE A 61 -1.32 -1.83 -8.99
C ILE A 61 -0.68 -1.79 -10.39
N GLY A 62 -1.24 -2.51 -11.36
CA GLY A 62 -0.70 -2.57 -12.72
C GLY A 62 -0.78 -1.26 -13.50
N ARG A 63 -1.62 -0.31 -13.07
CA ARG A 63 -1.66 1.06 -13.61
C ARG A 63 -0.58 1.97 -13.01
N CYS A 64 0.01 1.55 -11.91
CA CYS A 64 0.97 2.34 -11.15
C CYS A 64 2.38 1.80 -11.41
N ASN A 65 3.38 2.68 -11.45
CA ASN A 65 4.78 2.24 -11.44
C ASN A 65 5.19 1.87 -10.01
N VAL A 66 5.02 0.60 -9.65
CA VAL A 66 5.23 0.12 -8.27
C VAL A 66 6.47 -0.74 -8.15
N GLU A 67 7.31 -0.43 -7.16
CA GLU A 67 8.46 -1.24 -6.79
C GLU A 67 8.11 -2.20 -5.65
N ILE A 68 8.46 -3.48 -5.81
CA ILE A 68 8.27 -4.49 -4.76
C ILE A 68 9.49 -4.48 -3.85
N LEU A 69 9.29 -4.17 -2.57
CA LEU A 69 10.32 -4.23 -1.55
C LEU A 69 10.36 -5.62 -0.91
N GLU A 70 11.53 -6.26 -1.05
CA GLU A 70 11.87 -7.45 -0.30
C GLU A 70 12.34 -7.06 1.11
N ILE A 71 11.64 -7.54 2.13
CA ILE A 71 12.03 -7.29 3.52
C ILE A 71 13.20 -8.22 3.83
N LYS A 72 14.41 -7.66 3.85
CA LYS A 72 15.59 -8.35 4.38
C LYS A 72 15.57 -8.28 5.90
N LYS A 73 15.94 -9.39 6.53
CA LYS A 73 15.90 -9.55 7.99
C LYS A 73 17.10 -8.82 8.60
N GLU A 74 17.01 -7.50 8.74
CA GLU A 74 18.01 -6.72 9.48
C GLU A 74 17.63 -6.64 10.97
N LYS A 75 18.63 -6.78 11.83
CA LYS A 75 18.44 -6.75 13.28
C LYS A 75 18.31 -5.29 13.72
N ILE A 76 17.09 -4.81 13.93
CA ILE A 76 16.85 -3.47 14.47
C ILE A 76 17.27 -3.45 15.94
N THR A 77 18.40 -2.81 16.25
CA THR A 77 18.82 -2.56 17.63
C THR A 77 18.26 -1.22 18.11
N TRP A 78 17.25 -1.28 18.96
CA TRP A 78 16.76 -0.12 19.70
C TRP A 78 17.74 0.21 20.82
N LYS A 79 18.39 1.37 20.77
CA LYS A 79 19.19 1.89 21.89
C LYS A 79 18.28 2.76 22.75
N ILE A 80 17.79 2.20 23.87
CA ILE A 80 17.03 2.98 24.85
C ILE A 80 18.04 3.89 25.55
N ILE A 81 17.94 5.20 25.30
CA ILE A 81 18.70 6.21 26.05
C ILE A 81 17.92 6.47 27.33
N SER A 82 18.26 5.77 28.42
CA SER A 82 17.81 6.17 29.75
C SER A 82 18.54 7.45 30.12
N LYS A 83 17.82 8.57 30.20
CA LYS A 83 18.30 9.74 30.94
C LYS A 83 18.20 9.41 32.42
N GLU A 84 19.32 9.11 33.06
CA GLU A 84 19.42 9.18 34.52
C GLU A 84 19.23 10.65 34.94
N LYS A 85 18.43 10.85 35.99
CA LYS A 85 18.13 12.15 36.61
C LYS A 85 19.24 12.57 37.56
#